data_AF-A0A7G2T6E6-F1
#
_entry.id   AF-A0A7G2T6E6-F1
#
_cell.length_a   1.000
_cell.length_b   1.000
_cell.length_c   1.000
_cell.angle_alpha   90.00
_cell.angle_beta   90.00
_cell.angle_gamma   90.00
#
_symmetry.space_group_name_H-M   'P 1'
#
loop_
_entity.id
_entity.type
_entity.pdbx_description
1 polymer ?
#
loop_
_entity_poly.entity_id
_entity_poly.type
_entity_poly.pdbx_seq_one_letter_code
_entity_poly.pdbx_strand_id
1 'polypeptide(L)'
;MESEFAQSGAKAPRFVMTSSGSLKPSTAVILNSITFNIVQDQQGDTIYRGTRDSVFETPEGYSIGDSIGMVQNSYRELMYKEPGFGYFIPLPSGWILGFCQGATCTSFEPKTKDPIRWIFKRE
;
A
#
# COMPACT_ATOMS: atom_id res chain seq x y z
N MET A 1 -22.13 -22.15 -36.92
CA MET A 1 -20.82 -21.65 -36.46
C MET A 1 -21.10 -20.29 -35.83
N GLU A 2 -21.55 -20.31 -34.58
CA GLU A 2 -21.96 -19.11 -33.85
C GLU A 2 -20.71 -18.49 -33.23
N SER A 3 -20.41 -17.25 -33.59
CA SER A 3 -19.30 -16.51 -33.01
C SER A 3 -19.70 -16.04 -31.62
N GLU A 4 -19.05 -16.57 -30.59
CA GLU A 4 -19.06 -15.99 -29.25
C GLU A 4 -18.43 -14.59 -29.31
N PHE A 5 -19.29 -13.57 -29.31
CA PHE A 5 -18.89 -12.23 -28.91
C PHE A 5 -18.50 -12.29 -27.44
N ALA A 6 -17.20 -12.31 -27.17
CA ALA A 6 -16.67 -12.08 -25.84
C ALA A 6 -17.14 -10.69 -25.37
N GLN A 7 -18.11 -10.66 -24.46
CA GLN A 7 -18.48 -9.46 -23.73
C GLN A 7 -17.32 -9.08 -22.81
N SER A 8 -16.40 -8.24 -23.30
CA SER A 8 -15.49 -7.48 -22.46
C SER A 8 -16.31 -6.41 -21.72
N GLY A 9 -16.99 -6.80 -20.65
CA GLY A 9 -17.48 -5.84 -19.67
C GLY A 9 -16.29 -5.06 -19.13
N ALA A 10 -16.29 -3.73 -19.28
CA ALA A 10 -15.24 -2.87 -18.73
C ALA A 10 -15.10 -3.18 -17.24
N LYS A 11 -13.94 -3.75 -16.85
CA LYS A 11 -13.66 -4.04 -15.44
C LYS A 11 -13.69 -2.72 -14.69
N ALA A 12 -14.53 -2.62 -13.66
CA ALA A 12 -14.65 -1.40 -12.87
C ALA A 12 -13.24 -0.91 -12.46
N PRO A 13 -12.94 0.39 -12.63
CA PRO A 13 -11.62 0.91 -12.30
C PRO A 13 -11.32 0.63 -10.83
N ARG A 14 -10.14 0.04 -10.56
CA ARG A 14 -9.67 -0.14 -9.19
C ARG A 14 -9.27 1.22 -8.66
N PHE A 15 -9.79 1.62 -7.51
CA PHE A 15 -9.35 2.82 -6.82
C PHE A 15 -8.48 2.47 -5.63
N VAL A 16 -7.50 3.32 -5.35
CA VAL A 16 -6.69 3.27 -4.13
C VAL A 16 -6.65 4.63 -3.47
N MET A 17 -6.61 4.63 -2.14
CA MET A 17 -6.31 5.85 -1.39
C MET A 17 -4.80 6.08 -1.41
N THR A 18 -4.38 7.26 -1.84
CA THR A 18 -2.96 7.67 -1.89
C THR A 18 -2.56 8.51 -0.67
N SER A 19 -3.54 9.12 -0.02
CA SER A 19 -3.45 9.83 1.26
C SER A 19 -4.84 9.88 1.93
N SER A 20 -4.91 10.39 3.16
CA SER A 20 -6.21 10.70 3.79
C SER A 20 -7.02 11.66 2.90
N GLY A 21 -8.18 11.19 2.43
CA GLY A 21 -9.09 11.96 1.58
C GLY A 21 -8.79 11.96 0.07
N SER A 22 -7.71 11.30 -0.39
CA SER A 22 -7.39 11.23 -1.83
C SER A 22 -7.56 9.84 -2.39
N LEU A 23 -8.70 9.61 -3.05
CA LEU A 23 -9.00 8.38 -3.79
C LEU A 23 -8.71 8.60 -5.28
N LYS A 24 -7.84 7.76 -5.87
CA LYS A 24 -7.43 7.88 -7.28
C LYS A 24 -7.62 6.57 -8.03
N PRO A 25 -7.94 6.60 -9.34
CA PRO A 25 -7.94 5.40 -10.17
C PRO A 25 -6.53 4.79 -10.21
N SER A 26 -6.48 3.47 -10.28
CA SER A 26 -5.24 2.70 -10.25
C SER A 26 -5.27 1.55 -11.24
N THR A 27 -4.09 1.17 -11.70
CA THR A 27 -3.86 0.01 -12.54
C THR A 27 -3.14 -1.05 -11.72
N ALA A 28 -3.64 -2.29 -11.77
CA ALA A 28 -2.94 -3.42 -11.20
C ALA A 28 -1.88 -3.93 -12.18
N VAL A 29 -0.62 -4.00 -11.75
CA VAL A 29 0.51 -4.49 -12.53
C VAL A 29 1.16 -5.65 -11.78
N ILE A 30 1.49 -6.72 -12.48
CA ILE A 30 2.20 -7.87 -11.92
C ILE A 30 3.68 -7.73 -12.28
N LEU A 31 4.54 -7.68 -11.26
CA LEU A 31 6.00 -7.66 -11.42
C LEU A 31 6.57 -8.77 -10.55
N ASN A 32 7.31 -9.73 -11.13
CA ASN A 32 7.87 -10.87 -10.41
C ASN A 32 6.83 -11.62 -9.56
N SER A 33 5.65 -11.87 -10.14
CA SER A 33 4.50 -12.50 -9.46
C SER A 33 3.86 -11.71 -8.32
N ILE A 34 4.31 -10.47 -8.07
CA ILE A 34 3.76 -9.58 -7.05
C ILE A 34 2.79 -8.60 -7.70
N THR A 35 1.59 -8.49 -7.15
CA THR A 35 0.61 -7.50 -7.63
C THR A 35 0.84 -6.15 -6.97
N PHE A 36 1.10 -5.12 -7.78
CA PHE A 36 1.14 -3.72 -7.36
C PHE A 36 -0.06 -2.95 -7.91
N ASN A 37 -0.59 -2.03 -7.12
CA ASN A 37 -1.46 -0.97 -7.62
C ASN A 37 -0.61 0.27 -7.90
N ILE A 38 -0.70 0.78 -9.12
CA ILE A 38 0.01 1.97 -9.59
C ILE A 38 -1.00 3.07 -9.87
N VAL A 39 -0.72 4.28 -9.40
CA VAL A 39 -1.44 5.50 -9.79
C VAL A 39 -0.48 6.38 -10.55
N GLN A 40 -0.93 6.88 -11.70
CA GLN A 40 -0.23 7.86 -12.50
C GLN A 40 -0.95 9.21 -12.45
N ASP A 41 -0.20 10.30 -12.60
CA ASP A 41 -0.77 11.63 -12.77
C ASP A 41 -1.22 11.88 -14.24
N GLN A 42 -1.56 13.13 -14.56
CA GLN A 42 -1.99 13.50 -15.92
C GLN A 42 -0.86 13.46 -16.96
N GLN A 43 0.39 13.54 -16.52
CA GLN A 43 1.58 13.47 -17.37
C GLN A 43 2.03 12.02 -17.60
N GLY A 44 1.47 11.08 -16.84
CA GLY A 44 1.83 9.67 -16.87
C GLY A 44 2.88 9.28 -15.83
N ASP A 45 3.29 10.22 -14.97
CA ASP A 45 4.28 9.97 -13.93
C ASP A 45 3.68 9.15 -12.79
N THR A 46 4.43 8.16 -12.29
CA THR A 46 3.97 7.31 -11.19
C THR A 46 4.05 8.05 -9.86
N ILE A 47 2.89 8.41 -9.31
CA ILE A 47 2.77 9.13 -8.04
C ILE A 47 2.45 8.21 -6.86
N TYR A 48 2.05 6.97 -7.12
CA TYR A 48 1.83 5.97 -6.08
C TYR A 48 2.10 4.58 -6.64
N ARG A 49 2.78 3.75 -5.83
CA ARG A 49 2.92 2.32 -6.08
C ARG A 49 2.81 1.58 -4.76
N GLY A 50 1.80 0.71 -4.61
CA GLY A 50 1.57 -0.02 -3.37
C GLY A 50 1.20 -1.47 -3.57
N THR A 51 1.48 -2.30 -2.57
CA THR A 51 1.11 -3.71 -2.53
C THR A 51 0.65 -4.14 -1.14
N ARG A 52 -0.12 -5.23 -1.12
CA ARG A 52 -0.49 -6.00 0.08
C ARG A 52 -0.10 -7.47 -0.04
N ASP A 53 0.72 -7.78 -1.04
CA ASP A 53 1.22 -9.13 -1.27
C ASP A 53 2.34 -9.44 -0.28
N SER A 54 2.20 -10.53 0.48
CA SER A 54 3.19 -10.93 1.48
C SER A 54 4.48 -11.48 0.89
N VAL A 55 4.51 -11.75 -0.41
CA VAL A 55 5.73 -12.16 -1.12
C VAL A 55 6.65 -10.95 -1.39
N PHE A 56 6.13 -9.73 -1.30
CA PHE A 56 6.96 -8.53 -1.44
C PHE A 56 7.73 -8.22 -0.17
N GLU A 57 9.05 -8.10 -0.32
CA GLU A 57 9.98 -7.65 0.71
C GLU A 57 10.57 -6.28 0.32
N THR A 58 10.60 -5.33 1.27
CA THR A 58 11.31 -4.07 1.06
C THR A 58 12.83 -4.29 1.03
N PRO A 59 13.64 -3.35 0.50
CA PRO A 59 15.10 -3.45 0.58
C PRO A 59 15.65 -3.58 2.01
N GLU A 60 14.91 -3.10 3.01
CA GLU A 60 15.22 -3.23 4.43
C GLU A 60 14.78 -4.57 5.05
N GLY A 61 14.15 -5.45 4.28
CA GLY A 61 13.78 -6.80 4.71
C GLY A 61 12.38 -6.93 5.35
N TYR A 62 11.47 -5.98 5.13
CA TYR A 62 10.12 -6.03 5.73
C TYR A 62 9.06 -6.46 4.72
N SER A 63 8.13 -7.30 5.17
CA SER A 63 7.03 -7.84 4.37
C SER A 63 5.68 -7.61 5.04
N ILE A 64 4.60 -7.75 4.25
CA ILE A 64 3.24 -7.74 4.80
C ILE A 64 3.09 -8.86 5.81
N GLY A 65 2.56 -8.54 6.99
CA GLY A 65 2.38 -9.49 8.10
C GLY A 65 3.45 -9.38 9.18
N ASP A 66 4.63 -8.82 8.89
CA ASP A 66 5.66 -8.63 9.92
C ASP A 66 5.15 -7.70 11.02
N SER A 67 5.53 -8.00 12.26
CA SER A 67 5.12 -7.19 13.41
C SER A 67 5.89 -5.87 13.46
N ILE A 68 5.23 -4.78 13.87
CA ILE A 68 5.93 -3.50 14.09
C ILE A 68 7.09 -3.64 15.09
N GLY A 69 7.03 -4.58 16.04
CA GLY A 69 8.11 -4.85 16.97
C GLY A 69 9.41 -5.34 16.33
N MET A 70 9.36 -5.86 15.10
CA MET A 70 10.55 -6.24 14.32
C MET A 70 11.18 -5.06 13.57
N VAL A 71 10.42 -3.96 13.40
CA VAL A 71 10.93 -2.77 12.74
C VAL A 71 11.97 -2.10 13.63
N GLN A 72 13.14 -1.81 13.06
CA GLN A 72 14.23 -1.12 13.76
C GLN A 72 13.74 0.14 14.46
N ASN A 73 14.23 0.37 15.70
CA ASN A 73 13.77 1.49 16.53
C ASN A 73 13.92 2.84 15.84
N SER A 74 15.04 3.06 15.14
CA SER A 74 15.32 4.29 14.39
C SER A 74 14.26 4.58 13.32
N TYR A 75 13.65 3.56 12.71
CA TYR A 75 12.55 3.76 11.76
C TYR A 75 11.23 3.96 12.49
N ARG A 76 11.00 3.25 13.59
CA ARG A 76 9.77 3.41 14.40
C ARG A 76 9.63 4.81 15.00
N GLU A 77 10.73 5.47 15.34
CA GLU A 77 10.73 6.85 15.82
C GLU A 77 10.27 7.86 14.76
N LEU A 78 10.33 7.50 13.48
CA LEU A 78 9.84 8.31 12.36
C LEU A 78 8.35 8.06 12.06
N MET A 79 7.67 7.25 12.88
CA MET A 79 6.27 6.92 12.66
C MET A 79 5.38 8.17 12.73
N TYR A 80 4.50 8.31 11.75
CA TYR A 80 3.51 9.38 11.72
C TYR A 80 2.10 8.83 11.51
N LYS A 81 1.10 9.63 11.90
CA LYS A 81 -0.32 9.32 11.81
C LYS A 81 -0.97 10.16 10.73
N GLU A 82 -1.74 9.53 9.83
CA GLU A 82 -2.73 10.24 9.01
C GLU A 82 -4.14 9.87 9.50
N PRO A 83 -4.84 10.78 10.19
CA PRO A 83 -6.18 10.51 10.73
C PRO A 83 -7.14 9.96 9.69
N GLY A 84 -7.84 8.88 10.05
CA GLY A 84 -8.79 8.19 9.17
C GLY A 84 -8.15 7.30 8.10
N PHE A 85 -6.81 7.22 8.03
CA PHE A 85 -6.11 6.42 7.03
C PHE A 85 -5.16 5.39 7.63
N GLY A 86 -4.24 5.79 8.51
CA GLY A 86 -3.32 4.85 9.14
C GLY A 86 -2.17 5.46 9.92
N TYR A 87 -1.31 4.57 10.43
CA TYR A 87 0.04 4.91 10.89
C TYR A 87 1.05 4.42 9.88
N PHE A 88 2.13 5.16 9.74
CA PHE A 88 3.08 4.99 8.67
C PHE A 88 4.51 5.13 9.17
N ILE A 89 5.39 4.24 8.73
CA ILE A 89 6.83 4.33 8.99
C ILE A 89 7.54 4.49 7.65
N PRO A 90 8.19 5.64 7.38
CA PRO A 90 9.02 5.80 6.20
C PRO A 90 10.34 5.03 6.36
N LEU A 91 10.77 4.37 5.28
CA LEU A 91 12.03 3.65 5.20
C LEU A 91 13.04 4.40 4.30
N PRO A 92 14.36 4.21 4.51
CA PRO A 92 15.40 4.86 3.70
C PRO A 92 15.27 4.64 2.19
N SER A 93 14.76 3.48 1.78
CA SER A 93 14.51 3.16 0.36
C SER A 93 13.35 3.96 -0.26
N GLY A 94 12.62 4.75 0.53
CA GLY A 94 11.42 5.48 0.12
C GLY A 94 10.14 4.64 0.15
N TRP A 95 10.21 3.36 0.54
CA TRP A 95 9.01 2.60 0.89
C TRP A 95 8.46 3.04 2.25
N ILE A 96 7.15 2.92 2.41
CA ILE A 96 6.42 3.28 3.60
C ILE A 96 5.67 2.04 4.08
N LEU A 97 5.92 1.66 5.33
CA LEU A 97 5.21 0.59 6.02
C LEU A 97 3.93 1.10 6.64
N GLY A 98 2.93 0.24 6.67
CA GLY A 98 1.56 0.62 6.96
C GLY A 98 0.84 -0.12 8.02
N PHE A 99 0.16 0.59 8.90
CA PHE A 99 -0.59 0.00 10.00
C PHE A 99 -1.99 0.61 10.08
N CYS A 100 -3.00 -0.26 10.18
CA CYS A 100 -4.39 0.11 10.41
C CYS A 100 -4.81 -0.38 11.79
N GLN A 101 -5.16 0.55 12.68
CA GLN A 101 -5.58 0.25 14.05
C GLN A 101 -7.00 0.72 14.36
N GLY A 102 -7.86 -0.23 14.72
CA GLY A 102 -9.27 0.01 15.02
C GLY A 102 -10.10 0.40 13.79
N ALA A 103 -11.32 0.87 14.05
CA ALA A 103 -12.34 1.12 13.01
C ALA A 103 -11.97 2.25 12.04
N THR A 104 -11.13 3.20 12.47
CA THR A 104 -10.71 4.35 11.65
C THR A 104 -9.28 4.21 11.11
N CYS A 105 -8.69 3.00 11.22
CA CYS A 105 -7.27 2.72 11.05
C CYS A 105 -6.31 3.56 11.92
N THR A 106 -6.84 4.43 12.78
CA THR A 106 -6.09 5.35 13.63
C THR A 106 -6.70 5.51 15.02
N SER A 107 -7.55 4.56 15.44
CA SER A 107 -8.31 4.63 16.69
C SER A 107 -7.42 4.53 17.93
N PHE A 108 -6.29 3.83 17.82
CA PHE A 108 -5.24 3.72 18.84
C PHE A 108 -3.89 3.50 18.15
N GLU A 109 -2.77 3.72 18.86
CA GLU A 109 -1.43 3.51 18.29
C GLU A 109 -1.12 2.02 18.10
N PRO A 110 -0.32 1.64 17.07
CA PRO A 110 0.09 0.26 16.87
C PRO A 110 0.95 -0.25 18.03
N LYS A 111 0.66 -1.47 18.48
CA LYS A 111 1.40 -2.20 19.51
C LYS A 111 2.39 -3.15 18.86
N THR A 112 3.40 -3.59 19.61
CA THR A 112 4.53 -4.39 19.13
C THR A 112 4.18 -5.62 18.28
N LYS A 113 3.01 -6.23 18.49
CA LYS A 113 2.56 -7.43 17.74
C LYS A 113 1.71 -7.10 16.51
N ASP A 114 1.36 -5.83 16.30
CA ASP A 114 0.50 -5.44 15.20
C ASP A 114 1.23 -5.53 13.86
N PRO A 115 0.61 -6.13 12.84
CA PRO A 115 1.28 -6.45 11.59
C PRO A 115 1.29 -5.27 10.61
N ILE A 116 2.29 -5.24 9.74
CA ILE A 116 2.29 -4.42 8.53
C ILE A 116 1.14 -4.88 7.62
N ARG A 117 0.26 -3.96 7.22
CA ARG A 117 -0.96 -4.20 6.42
C ARG A 117 -0.85 -3.69 4.98
N TRP A 118 0.06 -2.76 4.72
CA TRP A 118 0.31 -2.21 3.39
C TRP A 118 1.75 -1.73 3.28
N ILE A 119 2.31 -1.82 2.08
CA ILE A 119 3.61 -1.25 1.74
C ILE A 119 3.47 -0.45 0.46
N PHE A 120 3.92 0.80 0.44
CA PHE A 120 3.79 1.67 -0.73
C PHE A 120 4.92 2.71 -0.83
N LYS A 121 5.11 3.24 -2.04
CA LYS A 121 5.81 4.50 -2.30
C LYS A 121 4.81 5.53 -2.80
N ARG A 122 5.04 6.80 -2.49
CA ARG A 122 4.36 7.94 -3.08
C ARG A 122 5.31 9.12 -3.17
N GLU A 123 5.08 9.96 -4.18
CA GLU A 123 5.78 11.24 -4.41
C GLU A 123 4.85 12.40 -4.00
#